data_AF-A0A814BIT1-F1
#
_entry.id   AF-A0A814BIT1-F1
#
_cell.length_a   1.000
_cell.length_b   1.000
_cell.length_c   1.000
_cell.angle_alpha   90.00
_cell.angle_beta   90.00
_cell.angle_gamma   90.00
#
_symmetry.space_group_name_H-M   'P 1'
#
loop_
_entity.id
_entity.type
_entity.pdbx_description
1 polymer ?
#
loop_
_entity_poly.entity_id
_entity_poly.type
_entity_poly.pdbx_seq_one_letter_code
_entity_poly.pdbx_strand_id
1 'polypeptide(L)'
;MNDVTIPPLSAKIIQTTTAAPPMSAIFTPSSKQLNKQHIFAPHAVLMINNNTTTTTLLNTTTTIQTIPKGTTIGQVKYHEDNKCCYVCPDLQDNYQHHISAITSCSIQQKLTSHSSITSTIDELISHLPRTQQEQIRPVLFKHKSIFNTSKPSIMKTNNIYHRIPIQPHYQPIQSYPYRKSAKETQIINEQVKEMLENHIIRPSGGRICFLLDFGQQVPLTYILIPSCHQLA
;
A
#
# COMPACT_ATOMS: atom_id res chain seq x y z
N MET A 1 -3.30 45.48 -2.51
CA MET A 1 -3.43 44.07 -2.10
C MET A 1 -4.47 44.04 -1.01
N ASN A 2 -5.63 43.48 -1.32
CA ASN A 2 -6.83 43.51 -0.49
C ASN A 2 -6.86 42.28 0.40
N ASP A 3 -7.72 42.31 1.43
CA ASP A 3 -7.95 41.14 2.26
C ASP A 3 -8.46 39.96 1.43
N VAL A 4 -8.04 38.76 1.80
CA VAL A 4 -8.41 37.54 1.07
C VAL A 4 -9.52 36.83 1.81
N THR A 5 -10.71 36.79 1.21
CA THR A 5 -11.84 36.00 1.70
C THR A 5 -11.82 34.60 1.09
N ILE A 6 -12.02 33.58 1.93
CA ILE A 6 -12.11 32.17 1.54
C ILE A 6 -13.50 31.65 1.94
N PRO A 7 -14.33 31.23 0.98
CA PRO A 7 -15.66 30.67 1.27
C PRO A 7 -15.60 29.44 2.19
N PRO A 8 -16.71 29.09 2.87
CA PRO A 8 -16.81 27.89 3.67
C PRO A 8 -16.43 26.63 2.89
N LEU A 9 -15.77 25.67 3.56
CA LEU A 9 -15.45 24.35 3.01
C LEU A 9 -14.82 24.38 1.60
N SER A 10 -13.98 25.37 1.34
CA SER A 10 -13.42 25.62 0.01
C SER A 10 -11.91 25.84 0.05
N ALA A 11 -11.28 25.66 -1.11
CA ALA A 11 -9.88 25.99 -1.32
C ALA A 11 -9.76 27.22 -2.22
N LYS A 12 -8.78 28.08 -1.92
CA LYS A 12 -8.46 29.27 -2.71
C LYS A 12 -6.97 29.37 -2.93
N ILE A 13 -6.56 29.53 -4.18
CA ILE A 13 -5.18 29.81 -4.55
C ILE A 13 -4.95 31.30 -4.37
N ILE A 14 -3.87 31.64 -3.66
CA ILE A 14 -3.51 33.03 -3.38
C ILE A 14 -2.09 33.30 -3.86
N GLN A 15 -1.85 34.53 -4.30
CA GLN A 15 -0.51 35.01 -4.57
C GLN A 15 0.06 35.64 -3.30
N THR A 16 1.25 35.19 -2.94
CA THR A 16 1.99 35.62 -1.75
C THR A 16 3.31 36.24 -2.18
N THR A 17 3.78 37.20 -1.39
CA THR A 17 5.07 37.86 -1.59
C THR A 17 6.07 37.35 -0.57
N THR A 18 7.31 37.16 -0.99
CA THR A 18 8.42 36.72 -0.13
C THR A 18 9.65 37.59 -0.37
N ALA A 19 10.46 37.80 0.66
CA ALA A 19 11.73 38.52 0.54
C ALA A 19 12.86 37.66 -0.05
N ALA A 20 12.60 36.37 -0.27
CA ALA A 20 13.60 35.45 -0.83
C ALA A 20 13.81 35.69 -2.34
N PRO A 21 15.04 35.50 -2.85
CA PRO A 21 15.35 35.61 -4.27
C PRO A 21 14.63 34.53 -5.10
N PRO A 22 14.63 34.65 -6.44
CA PRO A 22 14.04 33.63 -7.29
C PRO A 22 14.71 32.26 -7.10
N MET A 23 13.94 31.28 -6.60
CA MET A 23 14.44 29.95 -6.25
C MET A 23 13.34 28.90 -6.15
N SER A 24 13.71 27.62 -6.28
CA SER A 24 12.88 26.51 -5.82
C SER A 24 12.93 26.46 -4.29
N ALA A 25 11.76 26.43 -3.64
CA ALA A 25 11.67 26.49 -2.19
C ALA A 25 10.63 25.53 -1.63
N ILE A 26 10.93 24.93 -0.48
CA ILE A 26 9.93 24.22 0.33
C ILE A 26 9.20 25.25 1.18
N PHE A 27 7.89 25.31 1.00
CA PHE A 27 6.97 26.07 1.83
C PHE A 27 6.49 25.24 3.02
N THR A 28 6.72 25.78 4.21
CA THR A 28 6.25 25.23 5.49
C THR A 28 5.20 26.18 6.07
N PRO A 29 3.93 25.77 6.19
CA PRO A 29 2.86 26.59 6.72
C PRO A 29 3.06 26.92 8.20
N SER A 30 2.67 28.12 8.61
CA SER A 30 2.68 28.56 10.00
C SER A 30 1.43 28.05 10.71
N SER A 31 1.50 26.82 11.25
CA SER A 31 0.37 26.22 11.97
C SER A 31 -0.13 27.10 13.12
N LYS A 32 0.75 27.90 13.76
CA LYS A 32 0.38 28.80 14.86
C LYS A 32 -0.52 29.97 14.43
N GLN A 33 -0.36 30.47 13.20
CA GLN A 33 -1.12 31.63 12.72
C GLN A 33 -2.34 31.20 11.91
N LEU A 34 -2.19 30.16 11.09
CA LEU A 34 -3.25 29.65 10.23
C LEU A 34 -4.33 28.90 11.04
N ASN A 35 -3.94 28.09 12.04
CA ASN A 35 -4.92 27.38 12.87
C ASN A 35 -5.75 28.35 13.72
N LYS A 36 -5.21 29.51 14.11
CA LYS A 36 -5.98 30.56 14.82
C LYS A 36 -7.11 31.12 13.97
N GLN A 37 -6.96 31.12 12.65
CA GLN A 37 -7.96 31.58 11.69
C GLN A 37 -8.76 30.40 11.09
N HIS A 38 -8.57 29.19 11.61
CA HIS A 38 -9.14 27.95 11.08
C HIS A 38 -8.93 27.74 9.57
N ILE A 39 -7.82 28.27 9.06
CA ILE A 39 -7.38 28.10 7.69
C ILE A 39 -6.20 27.14 7.70
N PHE A 40 -6.11 26.29 6.69
CA PHE A 40 -5.04 25.33 6.53
C PHE A 40 -4.29 25.62 5.24
N ALA A 41 -2.97 25.45 5.26
CA ALA A 41 -2.15 25.49 4.05
C ALA A 41 -1.31 24.22 4.01
N PRO A 42 -1.21 23.52 2.87
CA PRO A 42 -0.38 22.33 2.77
C PRO A 42 1.11 22.72 2.72
N HIS A 43 1.97 21.78 3.13
CA HIS A 43 3.39 21.86 2.78
C HIS A 43 3.50 21.67 1.26
N ALA A 44 4.29 22.51 0.59
CA ALA A 44 4.37 22.49 -0.86
C ALA A 44 5.78 22.86 -1.34
N VAL A 45 6.17 22.36 -2.51
CA VAL A 45 7.33 22.87 -3.24
C VAL A 45 6.83 24.01 -4.13
N LEU A 46 7.40 25.19 -3.94
CA LEU A 46 7.01 26.42 -4.61
C LEU A 46 8.17 26.97 -5.42
N MET A 47 7.86 27.46 -6.61
CA MET A 47 8.79 28.31 -7.36
C MET A 47 8.54 29.77 -6.97
N ILE A 48 9.60 30.43 -6.52
CA ILE A 48 9.59 31.87 -6.24
C ILE A 48 10.08 32.58 -7.50
N ASN A 49 9.23 33.40 -8.11
CA ASN A 49 9.57 34.20 -9.27
C ASN A 49 9.29 35.67 -8.93
N ASN A 50 10.28 36.54 -9.11
CA ASN A 50 10.16 37.98 -8.85
C ASN A 50 9.56 38.30 -7.47
N ASN A 51 10.04 37.62 -6.42
CA ASN A 51 9.58 37.78 -5.03
C ASN A 51 8.10 37.39 -4.80
N THR A 52 7.48 36.70 -5.75
CA THR A 52 6.10 36.23 -5.66
C THR A 52 6.01 34.73 -5.82
N THR A 53 5.04 34.12 -5.15
CA THR A 53 4.73 32.70 -5.30
C THR A 53 3.26 32.44 -4.98
N THR A 54 2.70 31.36 -5.50
CA THR A 54 1.30 30.99 -5.29
C THR A 54 1.20 29.83 -4.34
N THR A 55 0.32 29.91 -3.34
CA THR A 55 0.03 28.82 -2.41
C THR A 55 -1.47 28.63 -2.25
N THR A 56 -1.88 27.41 -1.92
CA THR A 56 -3.29 27.04 -1.74
C THR A 56 -3.65 27.13 -0.27
N LEU A 57 -4.75 27.81 0.02
CA LEU A 57 -5.35 27.87 1.35
C LEU A 57 -6.68 27.15 1.36
N LEU A 58 -6.93 26.44 2.44
CA LEU A 58 -8.11 25.63 2.67
C LEU A 58 -8.88 26.22 3.86
N ASN A 59 -10.14 26.56 3.64
CA ASN A 59 -11.06 26.84 4.72
C ASN A 59 -11.84 25.56 5.02
N THR A 60 -11.58 24.96 6.18
CA THR A 60 -12.30 23.77 6.64
C THR A 60 -13.51 24.09 7.52
N THR A 61 -13.80 25.38 7.73
CA THR A 61 -14.95 25.83 8.51
C THR A 61 -16.19 26.04 7.63
N THR A 62 -17.36 26.07 8.29
CA THR A 62 -18.64 26.38 7.67
C THR A 62 -18.90 27.88 7.53
N THR A 63 -17.97 28.73 7.97
CA THR A 63 -18.05 30.19 7.90
C THR A 63 -17.02 30.76 6.93
N ILE A 64 -17.30 31.92 6.33
CA ILE A 64 -16.31 32.63 5.51
C ILE A 64 -15.15 33.04 6.42
N GLN A 65 -13.92 32.75 6.00
CA GLN A 65 -12.72 33.20 6.69
C GLN A 65 -12.03 34.29 5.88
N THR A 66 -11.48 35.29 6.57
CA THR A 66 -10.79 36.41 5.93
C THR A 66 -9.38 36.51 6.47
N ILE A 67 -8.40 36.55 5.57
CA ILE A 67 -6.99 36.74 5.90
C ILE A 67 -6.64 38.20 5.65
N PRO A 68 -6.26 38.95 6.70
CA PRO A 68 -5.80 40.32 6.55
C PRO A 68 -4.55 40.38 5.69
N LYS A 69 -4.44 41.44 4.89
CA LYS A 69 -3.21 41.75 4.16
C LYS A 69 -2.00 41.80 5.12
N GLY A 70 -0.89 41.20 4.71
CA GLY A 70 0.37 41.20 5.47
C GLY A 70 0.46 40.09 6.52
N THR A 71 -0.54 39.20 6.60
CA THR A 71 -0.46 38.00 7.44
C THR A 71 0.64 37.07 6.94
N THR A 72 1.54 36.66 7.83
CA THR A 72 2.54 35.63 7.55
C THR A 72 1.88 34.26 7.50
N ILE A 73 1.91 33.62 6.34
CA ILE A 73 1.25 32.32 6.10
C ILE A 73 2.21 31.16 6.40
N GLY A 74 3.53 31.39 6.32
CA GLY A 74 4.52 30.35 6.55
C GLY A 74 5.94 30.82 6.28
N GLN A 75 6.86 29.86 6.27
CA GLN A 75 8.27 30.07 5.96
C GLN A 75 8.61 29.33 4.67
N VAL A 76 9.53 29.89 3.90
CA VAL A 76 10.10 29.25 2.72
C VAL A 76 11.57 28.94 2.98
N LYS A 77 12.01 27.75 2.60
CA LYS A 77 13.42 27.33 2.67
C LYS A 77 13.91 26.96 1.30
N TYR A 78 15.13 27.36 0.96
CA TYR A 78 15.78 26.98 -0.28
C TYR A 78 15.82 25.45 -0.42
N HIS A 79 15.51 24.96 -1.62
CA HIS A 79 15.55 23.54 -1.96
C HIS A 79 16.60 23.31 -3.04
N GLU A 80 17.59 22.47 -2.74
CA GLU A 80 18.53 21.95 -3.73
C GLU A 80 17.93 20.67 -4.33
N ASP A 81 17.89 20.60 -5.66
CA ASP A 81 17.18 19.58 -6.47
C ASP A 81 17.52 18.10 -6.16
N ASN A 82 18.48 17.82 -5.27
CA ASN A 82 18.94 16.47 -4.92
C ASN A 82 18.47 15.93 -3.55
N LYS A 83 17.63 16.65 -2.79
CA LYS A 83 17.08 16.18 -1.50
C LYS A 83 15.55 16.34 -1.43
N CYS A 84 14.81 15.47 -2.11
CA CYS A 84 13.37 15.35 -1.93
C CYS A 84 13.06 14.23 -0.91
N CYS A 85 12.52 14.60 0.24
CA CYS A 85 12.01 13.65 1.23
C CYS A 85 10.48 13.61 1.11
N TYR A 86 9.92 12.45 0.80
CA TYR A 86 8.48 12.24 0.87
C TYR A 86 8.05 12.16 2.33
N VAL A 87 7.18 13.07 2.76
CA VAL A 87 6.51 13.02 4.07
C VAL A 87 5.09 12.50 3.82
N CYS A 88 4.81 11.26 4.20
CA CYS A 88 3.45 10.76 4.27
C CYS A 88 2.80 11.32 5.54
N PRO A 89 1.71 12.11 5.47
CA PRO A 89 0.95 12.45 6.65
C PRO A 89 0.02 11.27 7.00
N ASP A 90 0.36 10.66 8.13
CA ASP A 90 -0.49 9.95 9.09
C ASP A 90 -1.11 8.59 8.74
N LEU A 91 -0.61 7.56 9.43
CA LEU A 91 -1.42 6.66 10.25
C LEU A 91 -0.68 6.36 11.58
N GLN A 92 -1.13 7.05 12.63
CA GLN A 92 -1.12 6.75 14.08
C GLN A 92 0.12 6.13 14.76
N ASP A 93 0.67 6.96 15.66
CA ASP A 93 1.10 6.69 17.05
C ASP A 93 1.83 5.38 17.41
N ASN A 94 2.96 5.57 18.09
CA ASN A 94 3.78 4.60 18.84
C ASN A 94 4.84 3.78 18.11
N TYR A 95 5.73 4.39 17.31
CA TYR A 95 7.09 3.87 17.22
C TYR A 95 8.13 5.01 17.09
N GLN A 96 9.13 5.00 17.97
CA GLN A 96 10.36 5.79 17.85
C GLN A 96 11.09 5.34 16.57
N HIS A 97 10.93 6.09 15.50
CA HIS A 97 11.69 5.87 14.27
C HIS A 97 12.59 7.07 14.00
N HIS A 98 13.90 6.80 14.10
CA HIS A 98 14.97 7.70 13.70
C HIS A 98 14.85 8.05 12.20
N ILE A 99 14.88 9.34 11.91
CA ILE A 99 14.94 9.87 10.55
C ILE A 99 16.41 9.85 10.11
N SER A 100 16.75 9.00 9.14
CA SER A 100 18.05 9.04 8.46
C SER A 100 17.90 9.81 7.14
N ALA A 101 18.68 10.87 6.97
CA ALA A 101 18.70 11.71 5.78
C ALA A 101 19.08 10.92 4.51
N ILE A 102 18.37 11.14 3.40
CA ILE A 102 18.84 10.68 2.08
C ILE A 102 19.86 11.72 1.59
N THR A 103 21.15 11.40 1.70
CA THR A 103 22.21 12.09 0.97
C THR A 103 22.38 11.36 -0.35
N SER A 104 22.29 12.08 -1.46
CA SER A 104 22.65 11.58 -2.78
C SER A 104 24.09 11.05 -2.78
N CYS A 105 24.26 9.85 -3.35
CA CYS A 105 25.51 9.18 -3.73
C CYS A 105 26.32 8.53 -2.60
N SER A 106 26.11 7.24 -2.37
CA SER A 106 27.03 6.17 -2.81
C SER A 106 26.52 4.82 -2.30
N ILE A 107 26.75 3.80 -3.12
CA ILE A 107 26.38 2.40 -2.93
C ILE A 107 26.92 1.92 -1.58
N GLN A 108 26.06 1.78 -0.57
CA GLN A 108 26.04 0.65 0.37
C GLN A 108 24.59 0.47 0.84
N GLN A 109 23.86 -0.35 0.09
CA GLN A 109 22.50 -0.75 0.39
C GLN A 109 22.48 -1.47 1.74
N LYS A 110 21.79 -0.91 2.74
CA LYS A 110 21.04 -1.76 3.67
C LYS A 110 19.83 -2.29 2.89
N LEU A 111 20.12 -3.36 2.16
CA LEU A 111 19.20 -4.17 1.38
C LEU A 111 18.18 -4.80 2.33
N THR A 112 16.90 -4.60 2.05
CA THR A 112 15.73 -5.44 2.42
C THR A 112 14.49 -4.58 2.15
N SER A 113 14.03 -4.37 0.91
CA SER A 113 13.08 -5.29 0.27
C SER A 113 12.77 -4.91 -1.20
N HIS A 114 13.59 -4.06 -1.84
CA HIS A 114 13.42 -3.71 -3.27
C HIS A 114 14.30 -4.51 -4.22
N SER A 115 15.39 -5.12 -3.75
CA SER A 115 16.21 -6.03 -4.56
C SER A 115 15.53 -7.37 -4.84
N SER A 116 14.54 -7.75 -4.03
CA SER A 116 13.89 -9.06 -4.11
C SER A 116 12.93 -9.19 -5.29
N ILE A 117 12.27 -8.12 -5.73
CA ILE A 117 11.28 -8.18 -6.83
C ILE A 117 11.97 -8.19 -8.20
N THR A 118 13.05 -7.41 -8.36
CA THR A 118 13.82 -7.40 -9.60
C THR A 118 14.53 -8.74 -9.82
N SER A 119 15.12 -9.32 -8.77
CA SER A 119 15.79 -10.61 -8.86
C SER A 119 14.81 -11.76 -9.12
N THR A 120 13.62 -11.73 -8.52
CA THR A 120 12.58 -12.74 -8.77
C THR A 120 11.96 -12.62 -10.15
N ILE A 121 11.75 -11.40 -10.67
CA ILE A 121 11.35 -11.21 -12.07
C ILE A 121 12.41 -11.75 -13.02
N ASP A 122 13.68 -11.47 -12.74
CA ASP A 122 14.80 -11.96 -13.56
C ASP A 122 14.96 -13.49 -13.47
N GLU A 123 14.68 -14.09 -12.32
CA GLU A 123 14.62 -15.55 -12.12
C GLU A 123 13.45 -16.18 -12.89
N LEU A 124 12.26 -15.55 -12.84
CA LEU A 124 11.07 -15.99 -13.56
C LEU A 124 11.27 -16.00 -15.08
N ILE A 125 12.04 -15.07 -15.64
CA ILE A 125 12.27 -14.98 -17.09
C ILE A 125 13.58 -15.65 -17.54
N SER A 126 14.37 -16.20 -16.61
CA SER A 126 15.70 -16.78 -16.89
C SER A 126 15.68 -17.91 -17.92
N HIS A 127 14.57 -18.64 -18.02
CA HIS A 127 14.38 -19.76 -18.95
C HIS A 127 14.04 -19.33 -20.38
N LEU A 128 13.76 -18.05 -20.62
CA LEU A 128 13.35 -17.51 -21.93
C LEU A 128 14.55 -16.99 -22.73
N PRO A 129 14.49 -16.97 -24.08
CA PRO A 129 15.47 -16.28 -24.91
C PRO A 129 15.53 -14.77 -24.63
N ARG A 130 16.73 -14.16 -24.75
CA ARG A 130 16.95 -12.72 -24.45
C ARG A 130 15.96 -11.78 -25.13
N THR A 131 15.61 -12.04 -26.38
CA THR A 131 14.64 -11.23 -27.14
C THR A 131 13.25 -11.22 -26.50
N GLN A 132 12.81 -12.34 -25.93
CA GLN A 132 11.53 -12.46 -25.23
C GLN A 132 11.62 -11.88 -23.81
N GLN A 133 12.76 -12.03 -23.14
CA GLN A 133 13.00 -11.41 -21.84
C GLN A 133 12.87 -9.88 -21.94
N GLU A 134 13.49 -9.26 -22.95
CA GLU A 134 13.42 -7.81 -23.19
C GLU A 134 12.00 -7.32 -23.45
N GLN A 135 11.14 -8.13 -24.09
CA GLN A 135 9.74 -7.80 -24.35
C GLN A 135 8.84 -7.97 -23.11
N ILE A 136 9.05 -9.01 -22.31
CA ILE A 136 8.17 -9.37 -21.18
C ILE A 136 8.55 -8.60 -19.91
N ARG A 137 9.84 -8.30 -19.71
CA ARG A 137 10.34 -7.55 -18.56
C ARG A 137 9.58 -6.24 -18.30
N PRO A 138 9.36 -5.33 -19.27
CA PRO A 138 8.60 -4.11 -19.03
C PRO A 138 7.14 -4.37 -18.61
N VAL A 139 6.52 -5.44 -19.11
CA VAL A 139 5.13 -5.81 -18.76
C VAL A 139 5.06 -6.31 -17.32
N LEU A 140 5.98 -7.19 -16.92
CA LEU A 140 6.06 -7.70 -15.55
C LEU A 140 6.37 -6.59 -14.55
N PHE A 141 7.25 -5.65 -14.91
CA PHE A 141 7.51 -4.47 -14.08
C PHE A 141 6.30 -3.55 -13.97
N LYS A 142 5.59 -3.31 -15.08
CA LYS A 142 4.39 -2.47 -15.11
C LYS A 142 3.27 -3.04 -14.25
N HIS A 143 3.10 -4.37 -14.25
CA HIS A 143 2.03 -5.07 -13.52
C HIS A 143 2.53 -5.79 -12.26
N LYS A 144 3.69 -5.39 -11.72
CA LYS A 144 4.32 -6.05 -10.56
C LYS A 144 3.43 -6.16 -9.32
N SER A 145 2.45 -5.27 -9.16
CA SER A 145 1.51 -5.27 -8.02
C SER A 145 0.50 -6.41 -8.05
N ILE A 146 0.27 -7.02 -9.21
CA ILE A 146 -0.66 -8.14 -9.39
C ILE A 146 0.03 -9.47 -9.10
N PHE A 147 1.35 -9.53 -9.29
CA PHE A 147 2.13 -10.73 -9.08
C PHE A 147 2.57 -10.84 -7.62
N ASN A 148 2.40 -12.04 -7.06
CA ASN A 148 2.79 -12.33 -5.69
C ASN A 148 4.29 -12.69 -5.64
N THR A 149 5.16 -11.69 -5.77
CA THR A 149 6.60 -11.92 -6.01
C THR A 149 7.44 -12.08 -4.73
N SER A 150 6.93 -11.70 -3.56
CA SER A 150 7.71 -11.68 -2.32
C SER A 150 7.24 -12.70 -1.27
N LYS A 151 5.93 -12.91 -1.13
CA LYS A 151 5.27 -13.92 -0.29
C LYS A 151 3.86 -14.15 -0.84
N PRO A 152 3.21 -15.32 -0.65
CA PRO A 152 1.79 -15.48 -0.95
C PRO A 152 0.95 -14.54 -0.08
N SER A 153 0.75 -13.30 -0.53
CA SER A 153 -0.23 -12.39 0.05
C SER A 153 -1.61 -12.91 -0.29
N ILE A 154 -2.43 -13.19 0.73
CA ILE A 154 -3.83 -13.52 0.53
C ILE A 154 -4.52 -12.27 0.00
N MET A 155 -4.94 -12.35 -1.26
CA MET A 155 -5.75 -11.33 -1.87
C MET A 155 -7.11 -11.31 -1.17
N LYS A 156 -7.37 -10.26 -0.40
CA LYS A 156 -8.68 -10.01 0.20
C LYS A 156 -9.47 -9.07 -0.70
N THR A 157 -10.68 -9.46 -1.09
CA THR A 157 -11.66 -8.56 -1.70
C THR A 157 -12.56 -8.05 -0.59
N ASN A 158 -12.56 -6.73 -0.34
CA ASN A 158 -13.22 -6.15 0.84
C ASN A 158 -14.76 -6.16 0.79
N ASN A 159 -15.39 -6.62 -0.31
CA ASN A 159 -16.74 -6.22 -0.65
C ASN A 159 -17.77 -7.35 -0.84
N ILE A 160 -17.40 -8.63 -0.66
CA ILE A 160 -18.34 -9.73 -0.91
C ILE A 160 -18.27 -10.78 0.20
N TYR A 161 -19.41 -11.04 0.83
CA TYR A 161 -19.61 -12.18 1.72
C TYR A 161 -20.42 -13.25 1.01
N HIS A 162 -19.88 -14.47 0.93
CA HIS A 162 -20.61 -15.60 0.35
C HIS A 162 -21.53 -16.23 1.41
N ARG A 163 -22.83 -16.31 1.11
CA ARG A 163 -23.81 -17.08 1.89
C ARG A 163 -24.03 -18.43 1.22
N ILE A 164 -23.79 -19.51 1.95
CA ILE A 164 -24.10 -20.87 1.49
C ILE A 164 -25.54 -21.20 1.94
N PRO A 165 -26.53 -21.28 1.03
CA PRO A 165 -27.88 -21.65 1.42
C PRO A 165 -27.93 -23.14 1.80
N ILE A 166 -28.55 -23.44 2.94
CA ILE A 166 -28.78 -24.81 3.43
C ILE A 166 -30.29 -25.07 3.32
N GLN A 167 -30.69 -26.25 2.86
CA GLN A 167 -32.11 -26.60 2.83
C GLN A 167 -32.66 -26.79 4.26
N PRO A 168 -33.93 -26.45 4.53
CA PRO A 168 -34.49 -26.41 5.89
C PRO A 168 -34.40 -27.72 6.69
N HIS A 169 -34.32 -28.87 6.01
CA HIS A 169 -34.36 -30.19 6.64
C HIS A 169 -32.98 -30.76 6.99
N TYR A 170 -31.89 -30.10 6.62
CA TYR A 170 -30.54 -30.58 6.94
C TYR A 170 -30.09 -30.17 8.34
N GLN A 171 -29.53 -31.14 9.06
CA GLN A 171 -28.95 -30.95 10.39
C GLN A 171 -27.42 -30.86 10.30
N PRO A 172 -26.75 -30.14 11.22
CA PRO A 172 -25.29 -30.14 11.34
C PRO A 172 -24.73 -31.56 11.48
N ILE A 173 -23.73 -31.89 10.66
CA ILE A 173 -23.02 -33.17 10.74
C ILE A 173 -21.78 -32.99 11.61
N GLN A 174 -21.63 -33.87 12.62
CA GLN A 174 -20.46 -33.91 13.49
C GLN A 174 -19.71 -35.23 13.29
N SER A 175 -18.55 -35.16 12.67
CA SER A 175 -17.63 -36.29 12.55
C SER A 175 -16.48 -36.17 13.55
N TYR A 176 -16.08 -37.28 14.14
CA TYR A 176 -14.91 -37.33 15.04
C TYR A 176 -13.60 -37.30 14.24
N PRO A 177 -12.58 -36.53 14.65
CA PRO A 177 -11.28 -36.55 14.01
C PRO A 177 -10.67 -37.97 14.00
N TYR A 178 -10.13 -38.40 12.87
CA TYR A 178 -9.36 -39.64 12.81
C TYR A 178 -7.97 -39.47 13.44
N ARG A 179 -7.43 -40.59 13.95
CA ARG A 179 -6.05 -40.65 14.40
C ARG A 179 -5.09 -40.50 13.21
N LYS A 180 -4.14 -39.57 13.33
CA LYS A 180 -3.06 -39.39 12.35
C LYS A 180 -1.73 -39.82 12.97
N SER A 181 -0.76 -40.12 12.12
CA SER A 181 0.61 -40.39 12.56
C SER A 181 1.27 -39.11 13.09
N ALA A 182 2.35 -39.26 13.87
CA ALA A 182 3.08 -38.11 14.40
C ALA A 182 3.64 -37.20 13.29
N LYS A 183 4.14 -37.81 12.20
CA LYS A 183 4.68 -37.10 11.04
C LYS A 183 3.61 -36.28 10.33
N GLU A 184 2.44 -36.86 10.07
CA GLU A 184 1.32 -36.15 9.44
C GLU A 184 0.81 -35.02 10.35
N THR A 185 0.70 -35.29 11.65
CA THR A 185 0.24 -34.28 12.63
C THR A 185 1.17 -33.08 12.67
N GLN A 186 2.49 -33.29 12.57
CA GLN A 186 3.46 -32.20 12.50
C GLN A 186 3.21 -31.31 11.27
N ILE A 187 3.08 -31.90 10.09
CA ILE A 187 2.85 -31.16 8.83
C ILE A 187 1.52 -30.40 8.90
N ILE A 188 0.46 -31.05 9.41
CA ILE A 188 -0.85 -30.42 9.61
C ILE A 188 -0.71 -29.22 10.54
N ASN A 189 0.01 -29.34 11.65
CA ASN A 189 0.18 -28.25 12.60
C ASN A 189 0.98 -27.08 12.01
N GLU A 190 2.01 -27.35 11.21
CA GLU A 190 2.77 -26.32 10.48
C GLU A 190 1.86 -25.53 9.53
N GLN A 191 1.04 -26.24 8.74
CA GLN A 191 0.09 -25.63 7.81
C GLN A 191 -1.05 -24.88 8.53
N VAL A 192 -1.59 -25.45 9.61
CA VAL A 192 -2.62 -24.79 10.44
C VAL A 192 -2.05 -23.50 11.03
N LYS A 193 -0.81 -23.51 11.51
CA LYS A 193 -0.13 -22.31 12.02
C LYS A 193 0.03 -21.26 10.92
N GLU A 194 0.51 -21.65 9.74
CA GLU A 194 0.63 -20.76 8.58
C GLU A 194 -0.73 -20.12 8.22
N MET A 195 -1.80 -20.92 8.13
CA MET A 195 -3.14 -20.45 7.80
C MET A 195 -3.76 -19.55 8.88
N LEU A 196 -3.43 -19.78 10.16
CA LEU A 196 -3.84 -18.93 11.29
C LEU A 196 -3.14 -17.56 11.25
N GLU A 197 -1.81 -17.56 11.07
CA GLU A 197 -1.00 -16.33 10.94
C GLU A 197 -1.47 -15.48 9.76
N ASN A 198 -1.87 -16.15 8.69
CA ASN A 198 -2.40 -15.54 7.48
C ASN A 198 -3.88 -15.15 7.54
N HIS A 199 -4.58 -15.43 8.65
CA HIS A 199 -6.01 -15.17 8.85
C HIS A 199 -6.93 -15.83 7.80
N ILE A 200 -6.55 -16.99 7.26
CA ILE A 200 -7.42 -17.81 6.40
C ILE A 200 -8.43 -18.57 7.25
N ILE A 201 -7.97 -19.11 8.39
CA ILE A 201 -8.78 -19.87 9.34
C ILE A 201 -8.83 -19.18 10.70
N ARG A 202 -9.81 -19.54 11.51
CA ARG A 202 -9.94 -19.08 12.91
C ARG A 202 -10.58 -20.17 13.77
N PRO A 203 -10.28 -20.21 15.08
CA PRO A 203 -11.01 -21.07 16.00
C PRO A 203 -12.52 -20.79 15.98
N SER A 204 -13.33 -21.83 16.03
CA SER A 204 -14.79 -21.74 16.06
C SER A 204 -15.37 -22.86 16.93
N GLY A 205 -16.41 -22.56 17.71
CA GLY A 205 -17.15 -23.53 18.53
C GLY A 205 -18.39 -24.10 17.83
N GLY A 206 -18.39 -24.18 16.49
CA GLY A 206 -19.54 -24.66 15.71
C GLY A 206 -19.81 -26.16 15.91
N ARG A 207 -21.06 -26.57 15.65
CA ARG A 207 -21.50 -27.98 15.73
C ARG A 207 -21.16 -28.82 14.48
N ILE A 208 -20.50 -28.22 13.50
CA ILE A 208 -20.12 -28.88 12.24
C ILE A 208 -18.64 -29.25 12.33
N CYS A 209 -18.33 -30.53 12.17
CA CYS A 209 -16.96 -31.04 12.14
C CYS A 209 -16.78 -31.96 10.94
N PHE A 210 -15.84 -31.61 10.06
CA PHE A 210 -15.44 -32.44 8.93
C PHE A 210 -14.08 -33.06 9.16
N LEU A 211 -13.87 -34.21 8.52
CA LEU A 211 -12.63 -34.95 8.57
C LEU A 211 -11.59 -34.31 7.66
N LEU A 212 -10.38 -34.12 8.19
CA LEU A 212 -9.22 -33.72 7.39
C LEU A 212 -8.53 -34.98 6.86
N ASP A 213 -8.54 -35.13 5.54
CA ASP A 213 -7.81 -36.21 4.86
C ASP A 213 -6.53 -35.70 4.20
N PHE A 214 -5.50 -36.54 4.19
CA PHE A 214 -4.18 -36.18 3.69
C PHE A 214 -4.00 -36.75 2.28
N GLY A 215 -4.24 -35.94 1.26
CA GLY A 215 -3.94 -36.31 -0.12
C GLY A 215 -2.43 -36.25 -0.36
N GLN A 216 -1.80 -37.37 -0.70
CA GLN A 216 -0.43 -37.33 -1.23
C GLN A 216 -0.45 -36.56 -2.55
N GLN A 217 0.36 -35.50 -2.67
CA GLN A 217 0.68 -34.91 -3.97
C GLN A 217 1.46 -35.94 -4.78
N VAL A 218 0.76 -36.63 -5.68
CA VAL A 218 1.40 -37.47 -6.68
C VAL A 218 2.13 -36.54 -7.67
N PRO A 219 3.42 -36.72 -7.95
CA PRO A 219 4.08 -35.92 -8.97
C PRO A 219 3.34 -36.11 -10.30
N LEU A 220 3.06 -34.99 -10.99
CA LEU A 220 2.45 -34.91 -12.32
C LEU A 220 3.32 -35.68 -13.33
N THR A 221 3.20 -36.99 -13.32
CA THR A 221 3.70 -37.88 -14.35
C THR A 221 2.48 -38.18 -15.20
N TYR A 222 2.44 -37.56 -16.39
CA TYR A 222 1.46 -37.75 -17.46
C TYR A 222 0.38 -38.81 -17.20
N ILE A 223 -0.78 -38.37 -16.71
CA ILE A 223 -2.01 -39.15 -16.86
C ILE A 223 -2.42 -38.97 -18.33
N LEU A 224 -1.92 -39.86 -19.20
CA LEU A 224 -2.56 -40.11 -20.49
C LEU A 224 -3.95 -40.66 -20.18
N ILE A 225 -4.97 -39.82 -20.35
CA ILE A 225 -6.36 -40.27 -20.38
C ILE A 225 -6.52 -41.04 -21.69
N PRO A 226 -6.78 -42.36 -21.69
CA PRO A 226 -7.15 -43.05 -22.91
C PRO A 226 -8.50 -42.51 -23.37
N SER A 227 -8.53 -41.98 -24.59
CA SER A 227 -9.74 -41.53 -25.28
C SER A 227 -10.78 -42.65 -25.26
N CYS A 228 -11.89 -42.39 -24.59
CA CYS A 228 -13.08 -43.22 -24.68
C CYS A 228 -13.72 -42.95 -26.06
N HIS A 229 -13.40 -43.79 -27.04
CA HIS A 229 -14.16 -43.89 -28.28
C HIS A 229 -14.61 -45.35 -28.46
N GLN A 230 -15.87 -45.48 -28.86
CA GLN A 230 -16.59 -46.68 -29.32
C GLN A 230 -17.44 -47.40 -28.26
N LEU A 231 -18.61 -46.81 -28.01
CA LEU A 231 -19.87 -47.56 -28.01
C LEU A 231 -20.45 -47.45 -29.42
N ALA A 232 -20.47 -48.58 -30.14
CA ALA A 232 -21.44 -48.93 -31.17
C ALA A 232 -21.58 -50.45 -31.14
#